data_AF-A0A7S2MN63-F1
#
_entry.id   AF-A0A7S2MN63-F1
#
_cell.length_a   1.000
_cell.length_b   1.000
_cell.length_c   1.000
_cell.angle_alpha   90.00
_cell.angle_beta   90.00
_cell.angle_gamma   90.00
#
_symmetry.space_group_name_H-M   'P 1'
#
loop_
_entity.id
_entity.type
_entity.pdbx_description
1 polymer ?
#
loop_
_entity_poly.entity_id
_entity_poly.type
_entity_poly.pdbx_seq_one_letter_code
_entity_poly.pdbx_strand_id
1 'polypeptide(L)'
;VTAILTYEEHMTFNDVDRDAFEGSNTLVIFMIIFYVGYCYNRYTDMFSDLEMVSRSIIKCCAIARVSFKDRAAVYDLWRFLNLLHVTAYCGVTTTYDRDNLADAFIEEHGLLSDPALRHELACIDVDQDGARAWSTCMVWALE
;
A
#
# COMPACT_ATOMS: atom_id res chain seq x y z
N VAL A 1 16.74 -7.16 51.77
CA VAL A 1 16.19 -8.07 50.74
C VAL A 1 15.07 -8.96 51.32
N THR A 2 14.33 -8.51 52.34
CA THR A 2 13.36 -9.40 53.02
C THR A 2 12.17 -8.65 53.60
N ALA A 3 11.55 -7.75 52.82
CA ALA A 3 10.32 -7.04 53.24
C ALA A 3 9.41 -6.61 52.08
N ILE A 4 9.63 -7.09 50.84
CA ILE A 4 8.82 -6.73 49.66
C ILE A 4 8.05 -7.95 49.11
N LEU A 5 7.99 -9.07 49.86
CA LEU A 5 7.43 -10.34 49.36
C LEU A 5 6.23 -10.87 50.18
N THR A 6 5.43 -9.99 50.77
CA THR A 6 4.21 -10.42 51.51
C THR A 6 2.96 -9.61 51.15
N TYR A 7 2.90 -9.07 49.94
CA TYR A 7 1.70 -8.37 49.41
C TYR A 7 1.22 -8.97 48.08
N GLU A 8 1.37 -10.28 47.92
CA GLU A 8 0.80 -11.07 46.81
C GLU A 8 -0.28 -12.03 47.33
N GLU A 9 -1.07 -11.64 48.34
CA GLU A 9 -2.29 -12.37 48.69
C GLU A 9 -3.46 -11.87 47.84
N HIS A 10 -3.77 -12.66 46.81
CA HIS A 10 -5.12 -12.92 46.29
C HIS A 10 -6.02 -11.70 46.02
N MET A 11 -5.57 -10.76 45.18
CA MET A 11 -6.55 -9.92 44.47
C MET A 11 -7.16 -10.80 43.37
N THR A 12 -8.30 -11.42 43.66
CA THR A 12 -9.04 -12.15 42.63
C THR A 12 -9.70 -11.12 41.71
N PHE A 13 -9.88 -11.44 40.43
CA PHE A 13 -10.51 -10.53 39.46
C PHE A 13 -11.93 -10.08 39.87
N ASN A 14 -12.51 -10.70 40.90
CA ASN A 14 -13.80 -10.36 41.50
C ASN A 14 -13.73 -9.23 42.55
N ASP A 15 -12.54 -8.86 43.04
CA ASP A 15 -12.34 -7.78 44.02
C ASP A 15 -12.16 -6.41 43.35
N VAL A 16 -12.22 -6.37 42.02
CA VAL A 16 -12.20 -5.15 41.23
C VAL A 16 -13.57 -4.47 41.35
N ASP A 17 -13.58 -3.28 41.95
CA ASP A 17 -14.79 -2.47 42.15
C ASP A 17 -15.51 -2.23 40.83
N ARG A 18 -16.65 -2.91 40.63
CA ARG A 18 -17.42 -2.87 39.38
C ARG A 18 -17.95 -1.47 39.09
N ASP A 19 -18.20 -0.68 40.14
CA ASP A 19 -18.72 0.68 40.04
C ASP A 19 -17.65 1.64 39.48
N ALA A 20 -16.37 1.35 39.72
CA ALA A 20 -15.26 2.09 39.12
C ALA A 20 -15.14 1.86 37.59
N PHE A 21 -15.68 0.75 37.08
CA PHE A 21 -15.61 0.38 35.66
C PHE A 21 -16.85 0.78 34.84
N GLU A 22 -17.97 1.17 35.47
CA GLU A 22 -19.17 1.57 34.74
C GLU A 22 -18.90 2.80 33.84
N GLY A 23 -18.14 3.79 34.34
CA GLY A 23 -17.74 4.96 33.56
C GLY A 23 -16.66 4.67 32.51
N SER A 24 -15.71 3.77 32.81
CA SER A 24 -14.65 3.43 31.85
C SER A 24 -15.18 2.65 30.65
N ASN A 25 -16.19 1.80 30.84
CA ASN A 25 -16.79 1.03 29.75
C ASN A 25 -17.44 1.93 28.71
N THR A 26 -18.14 3.00 29.12
CA THR A 26 -18.71 3.96 28.17
C THR A 26 -17.62 4.68 27.37
N LEU A 27 -16.52 5.08 28.02
CA LEU A 27 -15.40 5.72 27.34
C LEU A 27 -14.72 4.78 26.34
N VAL A 28 -14.50 3.52 26.72
CA VAL A 28 -13.91 2.49 25.84
C VAL A 28 -14.81 2.24 24.63
N ILE A 29 -16.11 2.08 24.83
CA ILE A 29 -17.07 1.91 23.72
C ILE A 29 -17.04 3.12 22.78
N PHE A 30 -17.01 4.33 23.33
CA PHE A 30 -16.90 5.55 22.54
C PHE A 30 -15.60 5.55 21.72
N MET A 31 -14.44 5.27 22.34
CA MET A 31 -13.16 5.18 21.63
C MET A 31 -13.18 4.14 20.50
N ILE A 32 -13.78 2.96 20.74
CA ILE A 32 -13.93 1.92 19.72
C ILE A 32 -14.76 2.42 18.54
N ILE A 33 -15.91 3.06 18.79
CA ILE A 33 -16.78 3.57 17.71
C ILE A 33 -16.05 4.59 16.84
N PHE A 34 -15.34 5.55 17.46
CA PHE A 34 -14.58 6.56 16.71
C PHE A 34 -13.41 5.96 15.96
N TYR A 35 -12.70 5.01 16.57
CA TYR A 35 -11.59 4.31 15.92
C TYR A 35 -12.06 3.49 14.72
N VAL A 36 -13.16 2.74 14.86
CA VAL A 36 -13.78 1.99 13.75
C VAL A 36 -14.24 2.94 12.64
N GLY A 37 -14.88 4.06 12.99
CA GLY A 37 -15.28 5.09 12.03
C GLY A 37 -14.08 5.68 11.28
N TYR A 38 -12.98 5.98 11.97
CA TYR A 38 -11.73 6.44 11.36
C TYR A 38 -11.15 5.39 10.39
N CYS A 39 -11.07 4.13 10.81
CA CYS A 39 -10.57 3.04 9.96
C CYS A 39 -11.43 2.84 8.72
N TYR A 40 -12.76 2.92 8.87
CA TYR A 40 -13.70 2.81 7.77
C TYR A 40 -13.50 3.94 6.75
N ASN A 41 -13.42 5.19 7.20
CA ASN A 41 -13.19 6.34 6.31
C ASN A 41 -11.85 6.21 5.57
N ARG A 42 -10.78 5.82 6.28
CA ARG A 42 -9.48 5.58 5.65
C ARG A 42 -9.57 4.50 4.56
N TYR A 43 -10.29 3.41 4.83
CA TYR A 43 -10.51 2.35 3.85
C TYR A 43 -11.29 2.85 2.63
N THR A 44 -12.36 3.62 2.82
CA THR A 44 -13.16 4.16 1.70
C THR A 44 -12.38 5.15 0.86
N ASP A 45 -11.53 5.99 1.49
CA ASP A 45 -10.69 6.95 0.79
C ASP A 45 -9.65 6.20 -0.08
N MET A 46 -8.97 5.20 0.47
CA MET A 46 -8.04 4.35 -0.28
C MET A 46 -8.71 3.63 -1.45
N PHE A 47 -9.94 3.13 -1.26
CA PHE A 47 -10.70 2.49 -2.34
C PHE A 47 -11.07 3.47 -3.45
N SER A 48 -11.52 4.68 -3.09
CA SER A 48 -11.84 5.75 -4.03
C SER A 48 -10.60 6.18 -4.84
N ASP A 49 -9.46 6.31 -4.18
CA ASP A 49 -8.20 6.67 -4.84
C ASP A 49 -7.76 5.60 -5.86
N LEU A 50 -7.86 4.32 -5.49
CA LEU A 50 -7.55 3.21 -6.38
C LEU A 50 -8.49 3.18 -7.60
N GLU A 51 -9.79 3.44 -7.40
CA GLU A 51 -10.75 3.55 -8.49
C GLU A 51 -10.40 4.71 -9.43
N MET A 52 -10.01 5.86 -8.88
CA MET A 52 -9.57 7.03 -9.66
C MET A 52 -8.33 6.72 -10.51
N VAL A 53 -7.33 6.04 -9.95
CA VAL A 53 -6.11 5.63 -10.66
C VAL A 53 -6.46 4.66 -11.80
N SER A 54 -7.25 3.63 -11.51
CA SER A 54 -7.71 2.65 -12.52
C SER A 54 -8.44 3.33 -13.68
N ARG A 55 -9.39 4.23 -13.38
CA ARG A 55 -10.10 5.02 -14.40
C ARG A 55 -9.16 5.90 -15.21
N SER A 56 -8.16 6.51 -14.57
CA SER A 56 -7.16 7.36 -15.23
C SER A 56 -6.29 6.58 -16.20
N ILE A 57 -5.92 5.36 -15.85
CA ILE A 57 -5.12 4.48 -16.69
C ILE A 57 -5.92 3.99 -17.90
N ILE A 58 -7.18 3.61 -17.70
CA ILE A 58 -8.09 3.27 -18.81
C ILE A 58 -8.22 4.46 -19.78
N LYS A 59 -8.39 5.69 -19.25
CA LYS A 59 -8.44 6.91 -20.07
C LYS A 59 -7.12 7.14 -20.81
N CYS A 60 -5.99 6.99 -20.14
CA CYS A 60 -4.67 7.13 -20.75
C CYS A 60 -4.50 6.14 -21.92
N CYS A 61 -4.83 4.86 -21.72
CA CYS A 61 -4.80 3.85 -22.76
C CYS A 61 -5.74 4.17 -23.93
N ALA A 62 -6.96 4.65 -23.65
CA ALA A 62 -7.91 5.04 -24.68
C ALA A 62 -7.42 6.23 -25.51
N ILE A 63 -6.89 7.27 -24.85
CA ILE A 63 -6.31 8.45 -25.49
C ILE A 63 -5.09 8.05 -26.31
N ALA A 64 -4.19 7.23 -25.76
CA ALA A 64 -3.00 6.80 -26.46
C ALA A 64 -3.32 6.07 -27.78
N ARG A 65 -4.35 5.22 -27.78
CA ARG A 65 -4.79 4.49 -28.99
C ARG A 65 -5.27 5.40 -30.13
N VAL A 66 -5.80 6.58 -29.81
CA VAL A 66 -6.31 7.53 -30.79
C VAL A 66 -5.29 8.62 -31.14
N SER A 67 -4.40 8.96 -30.21
CA SER A 67 -3.44 10.05 -30.36
C SER A 67 -2.14 9.62 -31.04
N PHE A 68 -1.62 8.43 -30.73
CA PHE A 68 -0.36 7.96 -31.32
C PHE A 68 -0.60 7.31 -32.68
N LYS A 69 0.20 7.71 -33.67
CA LYS A 69 0.23 7.08 -35.00
C LYS A 69 1.04 5.78 -34.98
N ASP A 70 2.12 5.78 -34.21
CA ASP A 70 2.97 4.61 -34.03
C ASP A 70 2.38 3.69 -32.96
N ARG A 71 2.24 2.40 -33.30
CA ARG A 71 1.74 1.37 -32.37
C ARG A 71 2.81 0.96 -31.35
N ALA A 72 4.09 1.03 -31.70
CA ALA A 72 5.16 0.68 -30.77
C ALA A 72 5.14 1.61 -29.55
N ALA A 73 5.04 2.93 -29.78
CA ALA A 73 4.90 3.92 -28.71
C ALA A 73 3.70 3.67 -27.77
N VAL A 74 2.56 3.19 -28.31
CA VAL A 74 1.40 2.83 -27.47
C VAL A 74 1.70 1.63 -26.57
N TYR A 75 2.39 0.62 -27.10
CA TYR A 75 2.77 -0.56 -26.31
C TYR A 75 3.82 -0.22 -25.26
N ASP A 76 4.78 0.64 -25.57
CA ASP A 76 5.78 1.09 -24.60
C ASP A 76 5.14 1.87 -23.45
N LEU A 77 4.19 2.77 -23.75
CA LEU A 77 3.39 3.43 -22.72
C LEU A 77 2.64 2.42 -21.83
N TRP A 78 2.00 1.41 -22.43
CA TRP A 78 1.29 0.38 -21.65
C TRP A 78 2.22 -0.44 -20.76
N ARG A 79 3.44 -0.70 -21.22
CA ARG A 79 4.45 -1.39 -20.39
C ARG A 79 4.82 -0.57 -19.17
N PHE A 80 5.04 0.73 -19.32
CA PHE A 80 5.30 1.61 -18.17
C PHE A 80 4.10 1.76 -17.25
N LEU A 81 2.87 1.82 -17.78
CA LEU A 81 1.65 1.81 -16.96
C LEU A 81 1.49 0.51 -16.16
N ASN A 82 1.86 -0.64 -16.74
CA ASN A 82 1.87 -1.91 -16.00
C ASN A 82 2.97 -1.93 -14.94
N LEU A 83 4.15 -1.39 -15.24
CA LEU A 83 5.27 -1.30 -14.29
C LEU A 83 4.94 -0.38 -13.09
N LEU A 84 4.23 0.73 -13.36
CA LEU A 84 3.64 1.60 -12.34
C LEU A 84 2.75 0.81 -11.37
N HIS A 85 1.83 -0.01 -11.91
CA HIS A 85 0.96 -0.84 -11.07
C HIS A 85 1.74 -1.84 -10.21
N VAL A 86 2.68 -2.54 -10.83
CA VAL A 86 3.48 -3.57 -10.17
C VAL A 86 4.30 -2.98 -9.02
N THR A 87 4.97 -1.85 -9.25
CA THR A 87 5.76 -1.16 -8.22
C THR A 87 4.90 -0.57 -7.12
N ALA A 88 3.70 -0.06 -7.44
CA ALA A 88 2.74 0.38 -6.42
C ALA A 88 2.30 -0.77 -5.52
N TYR A 89 1.98 -1.96 -6.06
CA TYR A 89 1.55 -3.09 -5.25
C TYR A 89 2.61 -3.52 -4.23
N CYS A 90 3.87 -3.59 -4.65
CA CYS A 90 4.97 -3.95 -3.75
C CYS A 90 5.15 -2.94 -2.60
N GLY A 91 4.89 -1.65 -2.85
CA GLY A 91 5.01 -0.62 -1.81
C GLY A 91 3.82 -0.48 -0.86
N VAL A 92 2.65 -1.04 -1.18
CA VAL A 92 1.41 -0.86 -0.39
C VAL A 92 0.92 -2.11 0.31
N THR A 93 1.38 -3.30 -0.09
CA THR A 93 1.00 -4.56 0.55
C THR A 93 2.22 -5.38 0.91
N THR A 94 2.15 -6.09 2.04
CA THR A 94 3.17 -7.05 2.46
C THR A 94 3.05 -8.40 1.75
N THR A 95 1.97 -8.61 0.97
CA THR A 95 1.75 -9.84 0.22
C THR A 95 2.62 -9.92 -1.03
N TYR A 96 2.88 -8.76 -1.65
CA TYR A 96 3.67 -8.68 -2.87
C TYR A 96 4.97 -7.96 -2.59
N ASP A 97 6.04 -8.49 -3.15
CA ASP A 97 7.38 -7.94 -3.03
C ASP A 97 8.06 -7.94 -4.40
N ARG A 98 9.27 -7.38 -4.43
CA ARG A 98 10.09 -7.34 -5.63
C ARG A 98 10.25 -8.72 -6.27
N ASP A 99 10.57 -9.74 -5.48
CA ASP A 99 10.94 -11.06 -5.99
C ASP A 99 9.73 -11.81 -6.55
N ASN A 100 8.58 -11.72 -5.87
CA ASN A 100 7.38 -12.51 -6.18
C ASN A 100 6.46 -11.85 -7.20
N LEU A 101 6.49 -10.52 -7.32
CA LEU A 101 5.64 -9.78 -8.24
C LEU A 101 6.47 -8.97 -9.22
N ALA A 102 7.36 -8.09 -8.75
CA ALA A 102 7.97 -7.11 -9.64
C ALA A 102 8.91 -7.72 -10.67
N ASP A 103 9.95 -8.39 -10.21
CA ASP A 103 10.96 -8.98 -11.07
C ASP A 103 10.37 -10.12 -11.89
N ALA A 104 9.46 -10.92 -11.30
CA ALA A 104 8.70 -11.95 -12.02
C ALA A 104 7.92 -11.38 -13.22
N PHE A 105 7.14 -10.30 -13.02
CA PHE A 105 6.39 -9.66 -14.13
C PHE A 105 7.30 -8.98 -15.14
N ILE A 106 8.37 -8.31 -14.67
CA ILE A 106 9.34 -7.66 -15.56
C ILE A 106 9.98 -8.68 -16.50
N GLU A 107 10.34 -9.85 -15.99
CA GLU A 107 10.97 -10.91 -16.77
C GLU A 107 9.98 -11.65 -17.67
N GLU A 108 8.83 -12.08 -17.14
CA GLU A 108 7.85 -12.86 -17.90
C GLU A 108 7.24 -12.07 -19.06
N HIS A 109 6.91 -10.80 -18.81
CA HIS A 109 6.23 -9.96 -19.80
C HIS A 109 7.16 -8.96 -20.48
N GLY A 110 8.45 -8.98 -20.15
CA GLY A 110 9.43 -8.06 -20.69
C GLY A 110 9.04 -6.61 -20.43
N LEU A 111 8.52 -6.26 -19.25
CA LEU A 111 7.99 -4.91 -19.00
C LEU A 111 9.07 -3.82 -19.20
N LEU A 112 10.32 -4.15 -18.90
CA LEU A 112 11.46 -3.22 -18.97
C LEU A 112 12.62 -3.86 -19.74
N SER A 113 12.80 -3.44 -21.01
CA SER A 113 13.87 -3.98 -21.87
C SER A 113 15.18 -3.21 -21.77
N ASP A 114 15.12 -1.93 -21.37
CA ASP A 114 16.29 -1.08 -21.27
C ASP A 114 17.13 -1.44 -20.03
N PRO A 115 18.38 -1.90 -20.20
CA PRO A 115 19.25 -2.23 -19.07
C PRO A 115 19.53 -1.05 -18.13
N ALA A 116 19.56 0.19 -18.65
CA ALA A 116 19.81 1.38 -17.84
C ALA A 116 18.64 1.63 -16.90
N LEU A 117 17.41 1.61 -17.42
CA LEU A 117 16.20 1.75 -16.60
C LEU A 117 16.06 0.60 -15.61
N ARG A 118 16.44 -0.62 -16.01
CA ARG A 118 16.41 -1.79 -15.11
C ARG A 118 17.39 -1.64 -13.96
N HIS A 119 18.59 -1.12 -14.23
CA HIS A 119 19.56 -0.82 -13.19
C HIS A 119 19.06 0.28 -12.24
N GLU A 120 18.45 1.34 -12.78
CA GLU A 120 17.87 2.41 -11.97
C GLU A 120 16.75 1.89 -11.07
N LEU A 121 15.83 1.08 -11.61
CA LEU A 121 14.76 0.46 -10.81
C LEU A 121 15.32 -0.46 -9.72
N ALA A 122 16.40 -1.19 -10.01
CA ALA A 122 17.06 -2.06 -9.04
C ALA A 122 17.76 -1.28 -7.91
N CYS A 123 18.11 -0.01 -8.14
CA CYS A 123 18.66 0.87 -7.11
C CYS A 123 17.59 1.47 -6.18
N ILE A 124 16.31 1.35 -6.54
CA ILE A 124 15.18 1.77 -5.70
C ILE A 124 14.71 0.55 -4.91
N ASP A 125 14.58 0.68 -3.59
CA ASP A 125 13.92 -0.35 -2.79
C ASP A 125 12.41 -0.29 -3.06
N VAL A 126 11.91 -1.17 -3.92
CA VAL A 126 10.51 -1.16 -4.36
C VAL A 126 9.56 -1.60 -3.24
N ASP A 127 10.07 -2.34 -2.26
CA ASP A 127 9.28 -2.85 -1.13
C ASP A 127 9.12 -1.78 -0.04
N GLN A 128 10.18 -1.00 0.22
CA GLN A 128 10.16 0.07 1.23
C GLN A 128 9.80 1.45 0.65
N ASP A 129 10.10 1.70 -0.63
CA ASP A 129 9.96 3.00 -1.30
C ASP A 129 9.19 2.86 -2.64
N GLY A 130 8.10 2.07 -2.62
CA GLY A 130 7.27 1.87 -3.80
C GLY A 130 6.65 3.17 -4.36
N ALA A 131 6.48 4.21 -3.53
CA ALA A 131 6.01 5.52 -3.99
C ALA A 131 7.04 6.23 -4.91
N ARG A 132 8.34 6.11 -4.59
CA ARG A 132 9.41 6.61 -5.45
C ARG A 132 9.54 5.76 -6.71
N ALA A 133 9.46 4.43 -6.58
CA ALA A 133 9.49 3.53 -7.73
C ALA A 133 8.34 3.84 -8.71
N TRP A 134 7.13 4.02 -8.19
CA TRP A 134 5.96 4.45 -8.95
C TRP A 134 6.23 5.78 -9.66
N SER A 135 6.64 6.81 -8.92
CA SER A 135 6.89 8.14 -9.49
C SER A 135 7.96 8.12 -10.60
N THR A 136 8.99 7.29 -10.43
CA THR A 136 10.07 7.12 -11.42
C THR A 136 9.53 6.47 -12.71
N CYS A 137 8.73 5.41 -12.59
CA CYS A 137 8.09 4.78 -13.74
C CYS A 137 7.14 5.73 -14.49
N MET A 138 6.49 6.66 -13.77
CA MET A 138 5.64 7.68 -14.37
C MET A 138 6.46 8.67 -15.19
N VAL A 139 7.64 9.07 -14.70
CA VAL A 139 8.55 9.96 -15.45
C VAL A 139 9.00 9.27 -16.74
N TRP A 140 9.42 8.00 -16.67
CA TRP A 140 9.80 7.24 -17.88
C TRP A 140 8.66 7.10 -18.89
N ALA A 141 7.42 7.01 -18.44
CA ALA A 141 6.25 6.94 -19.33
C ALA A 141 5.97 8.26 -20.08
N LEU A 142 6.52 9.39 -19.60
CA LEU A 142 6.30 10.72 -20.16
C LEU A 142 7.43 11.19 -21.09
N GLU A 143 8.57 10.50 -21.07
CA GLU A 143 9.74 10.76 -21.93
C GLU A 143 9.61 10.05 -23.29
#